data_AF-A0AAN6KE93-F1
#
_entry.id   AF-A0AAN6KE93-F1
#
_cell.length_a   1.000
_cell.length_b   1.000
_cell.length_c   1.000
_cell.angle_alpha   90.00
_cell.angle_beta   90.00
_cell.angle_gamma   90.00
#
_symmetry.space_group_name_H-M   'P 1'
#
loop_
_entity.id
_entity.type
_entity.pdbx_description
1 polymer ?
#
loop_
_entity_poly.entity_id
_entity_poly.type
_entity_poly.pdbx_seq_one_letter_code
_entity_poly.pdbx_strand_id
1 'polypeptide(L)'
;MAPSIPNDIYQYSLRSAYNSGLKDGGPPVAFLTNHGTHGFGIFEAEEDDDGNEQPPKDMIQVDSVAYSFDKDGSAEKADKQDQMPFTMVTVFQPAQRVKPPTGTTHKRVLELFAGRAKNTPLSFRITGAFKYINTQQATYWDVKGTIFGFCVPVWQKEVSGEGLQSCFLSDDKKRGGRVLDFEMGDGAVLDYGKCGRFHLGFPQGDEYEQLRL
;
A
#
# COMPACT_ATOMS: atom_id res chain seq x y z
N MET A 1 7.86 18.79 14.59
CA MET A 1 8.24 17.95 13.44
C MET A 1 8.56 18.85 12.26
N ALA A 2 9.59 18.55 11.47
CA ALA A 2 9.77 19.21 10.18
C ALA A 2 8.55 18.91 9.30
N PRO A 3 8.02 19.89 8.53
CA PRO A 3 6.88 19.64 7.66
C PRO A 3 7.22 18.51 6.67
N SER A 4 6.35 17.51 6.61
CA SER A 4 6.45 16.40 5.66
C SER A 4 6.46 16.93 4.24
N ILE A 5 7.48 16.59 3.46
CA ILE A 5 7.65 17.09 2.09
C ILE A 5 6.83 16.19 1.16
N PRO A 6 6.12 16.76 0.16
CA PRO A 6 5.27 15.97 -0.71
C PRO A 6 6.04 14.87 -1.46
N ASN A 7 5.42 13.69 -1.55
CA ASN A 7 5.96 12.47 -2.14
C ASN A 7 7.23 11.91 -1.47
N ASP A 8 7.59 12.35 -0.26
CA ASP A 8 8.58 11.64 0.56
C ASP A 8 7.96 10.36 1.11
N ILE A 9 8.69 9.25 1.06
CA ILE A 9 8.25 7.98 1.63
C ILE A 9 8.67 7.93 3.09
N TYR A 10 7.72 7.66 3.97
CA TYR A 10 7.99 7.04 5.26
C TYR A 10 7.66 5.55 5.14
N GLN A 11 8.61 4.71 5.51
CA GLN A 11 8.41 3.27 5.67
C GLN A 11 8.81 2.86 7.07
N TYR A 12 8.01 1.99 7.70
CA TYR A 12 8.44 1.26 8.88
C TYR A 12 8.72 -0.20 8.52
N SER A 13 9.84 -0.71 9.05
CA SER A 13 10.37 -2.07 8.82
C SER A 13 10.82 -2.36 7.40
N LEU A 14 11.41 -3.54 7.22
CA LEU A 14 11.88 -4.08 5.96
C LEU A 14 10.91 -5.13 5.46
N ARG A 15 10.74 -5.22 4.14
CA ARG A 15 9.97 -6.31 3.53
C ARG A 15 10.61 -7.67 3.82
N SER A 16 11.94 -7.75 3.80
CA SER A 16 12.68 -8.95 4.18
C SER A 16 12.46 -9.33 5.64
N ALA A 17 12.47 -8.37 6.58
CA ALA A 17 12.20 -8.65 7.98
C ALA A 17 10.79 -9.21 8.20
N TYR A 18 9.79 -8.59 7.57
CA TYR A 18 8.42 -9.11 7.58
C TYR A 18 8.36 -10.52 6.97
N ASN A 19 9.04 -10.77 5.85
CA ASN A 19 9.07 -12.10 5.23
C ASN A 19 9.80 -13.15 6.08
N SER A 20 10.76 -12.74 6.89
CA SER A 20 11.54 -13.59 7.81
C SER A 20 10.83 -13.87 9.14
N GLY A 21 9.59 -13.40 9.31
CA GLY A 21 8.74 -13.75 10.46
C GLY A 21 8.53 -12.65 11.48
N LEU A 22 9.12 -11.46 11.30
CA LEU A 22 8.86 -10.33 12.20
C LEU A 22 7.47 -9.73 11.89
N LYS A 23 6.45 -10.21 12.60
CA LYS A 23 5.03 -9.89 12.36
C LYS A 23 4.41 -8.96 13.39
N ASP A 24 5.13 -8.66 14.48
CA ASP A 24 4.53 -7.98 15.63
C ASP A 24 5.12 -6.59 15.86
N GLY A 25 4.30 -5.71 16.43
CA GLY A 25 4.66 -4.35 16.81
C GLY A 25 4.67 -3.34 15.64
N GLY A 26 5.42 -2.25 15.86
CA GLY A 26 5.48 -1.12 14.94
C GLY A 26 4.53 0.04 15.28
N PRO A 27 4.49 1.09 14.44
CA PRO A 27 3.72 2.27 14.74
C PRO A 27 2.21 1.97 14.67
N PRO A 28 1.39 2.56 15.56
CA PRO A 28 -0.05 2.45 15.48
C PRO A 28 -0.62 3.29 14.32
N VAL A 29 -1.83 3.01 13.85
CA VAL A 29 -2.51 3.79 12.78
C VAL A 29 -2.53 5.29 13.05
N ALA A 30 -2.73 5.71 14.31
CA ALA A 30 -2.72 7.12 14.70
C ALA A 30 -1.42 7.84 14.30
N PHE A 31 -0.31 7.12 14.25
CA PHE A 31 1.00 7.65 13.90
C PHE A 31 1.13 8.00 12.41
N LEU A 32 0.41 7.32 11.52
CA LEU A 32 0.58 7.47 10.07
C LEU A 32 0.30 8.89 9.57
N THR A 33 -0.68 9.57 10.18
CA THR A 33 -1.07 10.93 9.80
C THR A 33 0.02 11.98 10.03
N ASN A 34 1.04 11.65 10.85
CA ASN A 34 2.25 12.49 11.00
C ASN A 34 3.19 12.40 9.78
N HIS A 35 3.03 11.37 8.95
CA HIS A 35 3.97 11.01 7.89
C HIS A 35 3.35 10.99 6.48
N GLY A 36 2.05 10.79 6.37
CA GLY A 36 1.41 10.70 5.07
C GLY A 36 -0.09 10.84 5.08
N THR A 37 -0.63 11.11 3.90
CA THR A 37 -2.06 11.12 3.62
C THR A 37 -2.50 9.83 2.93
N HIS A 38 -1.58 9.14 2.26
CA HIS A 38 -1.85 7.92 1.51
C HIS A 38 -0.76 6.87 1.73
N GLY A 39 -1.12 5.60 1.62
CA GLY A 39 -0.18 4.50 1.77
C GLY A 39 -0.84 3.14 1.79
N PHE A 40 -0.03 2.15 2.10
CA PHE A 40 -0.49 0.79 2.37
C PHE A 40 0.40 0.16 3.45
N GLY A 41 -0.07 -0.93 4.04
CA GLY A 41 0.67 -1.65 5.06
C GLY A 41 0.05 -2.98 5.37
N ILE A 42 0.55 -3.60 6.42
CA ILE A 42 0.07 -4.88 6.94
C ILE A 42 -0.07 -4.72 8.45
N PHE A 43 -1.20 -5.16 8.99
CA PHE A 43 -1.44 -5.18 10.43
C PHE A 43 -0.76 -6.38 11.08
N GLU A 44 -0.51 -6.26 12.37
CA GLU A 44 -0.19 -7.40 13.24
C GLU A 44 -1.33 -8.43 13.17
N ALA A 45 -0.98 -9.71 13.38
CA ALA A 45 -2.00 -10.75 13.45
C ALA A 45 -2.79 -10.59 14.76
N GLU A 46 -4.10 -10.79 14.68
CA GLU A 46 -4.99 -10.76 15.85
C GLU A 46 -5.38 -12.20 16.22
N GLU A 47 -5.59 -12.47 17.51
CA GLU A 47 -6.21 -13.71 17.97
C GLU A 47 -7.73 -13.53 18.05
N ASP A 48 -8.48 -14.59 17.69
CA ASP A 48 -9.93 -14.64 17.95
C ASP A 48 -10.24 -14.96 19.43
N ASP A 49 -11.52 -14.92 19.80
CA ASP A 49 -11.98 -15.22 21.18
C ASP A 49 -11.61 -16.63 21.66
N ASP A 50 -11.33 -17.55 20.72
CA ASP A 50 -10.91 -18.93 21.00
C ASP A 50 -9.37 -19.06 21.07
N GLY A 51 -8.62 -17.97 20.93
CA GLY A 51 -7.16 -17.91 20.95
C GLY A 51 -6.49 -18.38 19.67
N ASN A 52 -7.22 -18.43 18.54
CA ASN A 52 -6.64 -18.80 17.25
C ASN A 52 -6.16 -17.56 16.51
N GLU A 53 -4.87 -17.58 16.12
CA GLU A 53 -4.25 -16.54 15.30
C GLU A 53 -4.94 -16.42 13.93
N GLN A 54 -5.40 -15.22 13.62
CA GLN A 54 -5.98 -14.86 12.34
C GLN A 54 -4.91 -14.38 11.36
N PRO A 55 -5.09 -14.60 10.05
CA PRO A 55 -4.17 -14.05 9.08
C PRO A 55 -4.12 -12.52 9.18
N PRO A 56 -2.93 -11.89 9.06
CA PRO A 56 -2.80 -10.45 9.19
C PRO A 56 -3.57 -9.73 8.08
N LYS A 57 -4.22 -8.63 8.46
CA LYS A 57 -5.04 -7.83 7.54
C LYS A 57 -4.17 -6.86 6.73
N ASP A 58 -4.57 -6.62 5.50
CA ASP A 58 -3.98 -5.59 4.64
C ASP A 58 -4.54 -4.20 4.98
N MET A 59 -3.70 -3.17 4.85
CA MET A 59 -4.07 -1.77 5.09
C MET A 59 -3.97 -0.94 3.82
N ILE A 60 -4.96 -0.09 3.58
CA ILE A 60 -4.85 1.06 2.68
C ILE A 60 -5.12 2.35 3.46
N GLN A 61 -4.34 3.40 3.19
CA GLN A 61 -4.65 4.74 3.64
C GLN A 61 -4.96 5.63 2.43
N VAL A 62 -6.11 6.30 2.48
CA VAL A 62 -6.55 7.27 1.47
C VAL A 62 -7.09 8.50 2.18
N ASP A 63 -6.64 9.69 1.77
CA ASP A 63 -7.06 10.97 2.36
C ASP A 63 -6.99 11.00 3.89
N SER A 64 -5.90 10.42 4.45
CA SER A 64 -5.61 10.33 5.89
C SER A 64 -6.52 9.41 6.70
N VAL A 65 -7.31 8.58 6.04
CA VAL A 65 -8.14 7.54 6.67
C VAL A 65 -7.59 6.18 6.29
N ALA A 66 -7.25 5.37 7.31
CA ALA A 66 -6.80 4.00 7.14
C ALA A 66 -7.99 3.03 7.17
N TYR A 67 -7.93 2.04 6.29
CA TYR A 67 -8.90 0.95 6.19
C TYR A 67 -8.16 -0.39 6.24
N SER A 68 -8.76 -1.37 6.91
CA SER A 68 -8.33 -2.76 6.93
C SER A 68 -9.21 -3.61 6.01
N PHE A 69 -8.70 -4.75 5.56
CA PHE A 69 -9.44 -5.70 4.74
C PHE A 69 -9.51 -7.07 5.41
N ASP A 70 -10.72 -7.59 5.57
CA ASP A 70 -10.95 -8.97 6.00
C ASP A 70 -10.68 -9.97 4.86
N LYS A 71 -10.67 -11.26 5.21
CA LYS A 71 -10.35 -12.36 4.29
C LYS A 71 -11.24 -12.42 3.04
N ASP A 72 -12.46 -11.90 3.11
CA ASP A 72 -13.42 -11.86 2.00
C ASP A 72 -13.36 -10.53 1.21
N GLY A 73 -12.50 -9.62 1.64
CA GLY A 73 -12.30 -8.31 1.03
C GLY A 73 -13.24 -7.23 1.56
N SER A 74 -14.05 -7.53 2.58
CA SER A 74 -14.80 -6.52 3.34
C SER A 74 -13.83 -5.48 3.91
N ALA A 75 -14.16 -4.20 3.73
CA ALA A 75 -13.33 -3.09 4.15
C ALA A 75 -13.98 -2.34 5.33
N GLU A 76 -13.17 -2.09 6.36
CA GLU A 76 -13.58 -1.35 7.54
C GLU A 76 -12.54 -0.27 7.88
N LYS A 77 -12.92 0.73 8.68
CA LYS A 77 -11.94 1.69 9.18
C LYS A 77 -11.07 1.00 10.21
N ALA A 78 -9.75 1.14 10.08
CA ALA A 78 -8.82 0.58 11.05
C ALA A 78 -8.91 1.31 12.39
N ASP A 79 -8.69 0.59 13.49
CA ASP A 79 -8.58 1.22 14.81
C ASP A 79 -7.30 2.06 14.85
N LYS A 80 -7.34 3.14 15.63
CA LYS A 80 -6.20 4.04 15.77
C LYS A 80 -5.01 3.39 16.49
N GLN A 81 -5.24 2.33 17.25
CA GLN A 81 -4.26 1.63 18.07
C GLN A 81 -3.66 0.42 17.37
N ASP A 82 -4.30 -0.10 16.31
CA ASP A 82 -3.80 -1.25 15.55
C ASP A 82 -2.36 -1.00 15.08
N GLN A 83 -1.49 -1.96 15.37
CA GLN A 83 -0.07 -1.88 15.06
C GLN A 83 0.22 -2.45 13.67
N MET A 84 1.23 -1.88 13.02
CA MET A 84 1.64 -2.31 11.68
C MET A 84 3.12 -2.69 11.68
N PRO A 85 3.44 -4.00 11.60
CA PRO A 85 4.82 -4.46 11.46
C PRO A 85 5.48 -4.00 10.15
N PHE A 86 4.68 -3.63 9.14
CA PHE A 86 5.17 -3.05 7.90
C PHE A 86 4.17 -2.01 7.37
N THR A 87 4.65 -0.81 7.06
CA THR A 87 3.81 0.23 6.45
C THR A 87 4.63 1.17 5.59
N MET A 88 4.03 1.69 4.53
CA MET A 88 4.65 2.64 3.61
C MET A 88 3.62 3.74 3.29
N VAL A 89 3.90 4.97 3.74
CA VAL A 89 3.01 6.12 3.57
C VAL A 89 3.75 7.32 3.00
N THR A 90 2.99 8.25 2.42
CA THR A 90 3.51 9.50 1.88
C THR A 90 2.44 10.59 1.93
N VAL A 91 2.87 11.85 2.00
CA VAL A 91 1.99 12.98 1.68
C VAL A 91 1.89 13.04 0.15
N PHE A 92 0.86 12.39 -0.39
CA PHE A 92 0.72 12.24 -1.83
C PHE A 92 0.31 13.56 -2.49
N GLN A 93 1.15 14.04 -3.41
CA GLN A 93 0.85 15.19 -4.25
C GLN A 93 1.32 14.88 -5.68
N PRO A 94 0.42 14.47 -6.58
CA PRO A 94 0.83 13.98 -7.89
C PRO A 94 1.49 15.08 -8.71
N ALA A 95 2.64 14.75 -9.30
CA ALA A 95 3.35 15.62 -10.21
C ALA A 95 2.87 15.45 -11.66
N GLN A 96 2.27 14.30 -11.97
CA GLN A 96 1.76 13.94 -13.28
C GLN A 96 0.35 13.39 -13.16
N ARG A 97 -0.50 13.75 -14.12
CA ARG A 97 -1.85 13.24 -14.29
C ARG A 97 -2.02 12.79 -15.73
N VAL A 98 -2.45 11.55 -15.93
CA VAL A 98 -2.70 10.98 -17.25
C VAL A 98 -4.08 10.31 -17.29
N LYS A 99 -4.73 10.38 -18.45
CA LYS A 99 -5.94 9.62 -18.77
C LYS A 99 -5.52 8.44 -19.65
N PRO A 100 -5.23 7.28 -19.06
CA PRO A 100 -4.85 6.10 -19.84
C PRO A 100 -6.03 5.64 -20.71
N PRO A 101 -5.76 4.96 -21.84
CA PRO A 101 -6.82 4.34 -22.64
C PRO A 101 -7.65 3.33 -21.82
N THR A 102 -8.94 3.23 -22.12
CA THR A 102 -9.81 2.20 -21.55
C THR A 102 -9.25 0.81 -21.80
N GLY A 103 -9.28 -0.07 -20.79
CA GLY A 103 -8.65 -1.39 -20.85
C GLY A 103 -7.16 -1.39 -20.51
N THR A 104 -6.61 -0.29 -20.00
CA THR A 104 -5.22 -0.27 -19.51
C THR A 104 -5.10 -1.22 -18.31
N THR A 105 -4.12 -2.13 -18.38
CA THR A 105 -3.91 -3.18 -17.38
C THR A 105 -2.78 -2.86 -16.40
N HIS A 106 -2.71 -3.62 -15.31
CA HIS A 106 -1.58 -3.61 -14.36
C HIS A 106 -0.23 -3.66 -15.07
N LYS A 107 -0.05 -4.63 -15.99
CA LYS A 107 1.19 -4.79 -16.77
C LYS A 107 1.55 -3.53 -17.53
N ARG A 108 0.56 -2.87 -18.15
CA ARG A 108 0.80 -1.66 -18.94
C ARG A 108 1.22 -0.47 -18.08
N VAL A 109 0.67 -0.35 -16.87
CA VAL A 109 1.12 0.65 -15.89
C VAL A 109 2.55 0.37 -15.43
N LEU A 110 2.89 -0.89 -15.14
CA LEU A 110 4.25 -1.27 -14.75
C LEU A 110 5.27 -0.97 -15.87
N GLU A 111 4.96 -1.29 -17.13
CA GLU A 111 5.79 -0.95 -18.30
C GLU A 111 5.98 0.58 -18.45
N LEU A 112 4.90 1.34 -18.28
CA LEU A 112 4.96 2.81 -18.31
C LEU A 112 5.95 3.33 -17.24
N PHE A 113 5.86 2.83 -16.02
CA PHE A 113 6.72 3.26 -14.92
C PHE A 113 8.16 2.82 -15.06
N ALA A 114 8.43 1.60 -15.56
CA ALA A 114 9.77 1.14 -15.88
C ALA A 114 10.50 2.09 -16.86
N GLY A 115 9.78 2.69 -17.82
CA GLY A 115 10.31 3.69 -18.74
C GLY A 115 10.49 5.10 -18.15
N ARG A 116 9.98 5.38 -16.94
CA ARG A 116 9.97 6.72 -16.32
C ARG A 116 10.87 6.83 -15.10
N ALA A 117 10.99 5.75 -14.33
CA ALA A 117 11.74 5.71 -13.09
C ALA A 117 12.32 4.31 -12.86
N LYS A 118 13.57 4.12 -13.31
CA LYS A 118 14.28 2.84 -13.15
C LYS A 118 14.78 2.62 -11.72
N ASN A 119 15.22 3.69 -11.06
CA ASN A 119 15.95 3.62 -9.79
C ASN A 119 15.27 4.41 -8.65
N THR A 120 14.20 5.13 -8.94
CA THR A 120 13.50 5.97 -7.96
C THR A 120 12.08 5.44 -7.83
N PRO A 121 11.57 5.17 -6.60
CA PRO A 121 10.18 4.79 -6.42
C PRO A 121 9.22 5.85 -6.97
N LEU A 122 8.05 5.39 -7.41
CA LEU A 122 6.93 6.26 -7.75
C LEU A 122 5.80 6.00 -6.78
N SER A 123 5.17 7.03 -6.24
CA SER A 123 3.83 6.92 -5.65
C SER A 123 2.80 7.10 -6.76
N PHE A 124 1.72 6.32 -6.72
CA PHE A 124 0.67 6.42 -7.73
C PHE A 124 -0.71 6.20 -7.12
N ARG A 125 -1.70 6.82 -7.77
CA ARG A 125 -3.11 6.67 -7.47
C ARG A 125 -3.87 6.47 -8.78
N ILE A 126 -4.75 5.48 -8.81
CA ILE A 126 -5.71 5.29 -9.91
C ILE A 126 -7.11 5.48 -9.33
N THR A 127 -7.89 6.37 -9.92
CA THR A 127 -9.28 6.62 -9.52
C THR A 127 -10.21 6.43 -10.72
N GLY A 128 -11.35 5.80 -10.50
CA GLY A 128 -12.40 5.68 -11.51
C GLY A 128 -12.98 4.27 -11.59
N ALA A 129 -13.49 3.92 -12.77
CA ALA A 129 -14.05 2.60 -13.03
C ALA A 129 -12.95 1.58 -13.33
N PHE A 130 -13.19 0.34 -12.92
CA PHE A 130 -12.40 -0.83 -13.25
C PHE A 130 -13.34 -1.89 -13.80
N LYS A 131 -12.97 -2.48 -14.94
CA LYS A 131 -13.70 -3.64 -15.49
C LYS A 131 -13.53 -4.84 -14.58
N TYR A 132 -12.31 -5.06 -14.09
CA TYR A 132 -12.06 -5.95 -12.97
C TYR A 132 -10.90 -5.47 -12.12
N ILE A 133 -10.90 -5.92 -10.87
CA ILE A 133 -9.77 -5.84 -9.93
C ILE A 133 -9.64 -7.21 -9.29
N ASN A 134 -8.48 -7.83 -9.44
CA ASN A 134 -8.10 -9.04 -8.73
C ASN A 134 -7.23 -8.64 -7.52
N THR A 135 -7.70 -8.98 -6.32
CA THR A 135 -6.95 -8.75 -5.07
C THR A 135 -6.57 -10.06 -4.40
N GLN A 136 -5.74 -10.01 -3.37
CA GLN A 136 -5.43 -11.19 -2.55
C GLN A 136 -6.68 -11.74 -1.84
N GLN A 137 -7.67 -10.89 -1.53
CA GLN A 137 -8.89 -11.25 -0.80
C GLN A 137 -10.02 -11.72 -1.73
N ALA A 138 -10.27 -10.98 -2.82
CA ALA A 138 -11.37 -11.27 -3.75
C ALA A 138 -11.17 -10.62 -5.15
N THR A 139 -11.99 -11.04 -6.12
CA THR A 139 -12.08 -10.40 -7.44
C THR A 139 -13.38 -9.60 -7.54
N TYR A 140 -13.25 -8.33 -7.95
CA TYR A 140 -14.37 -7.43 -8.18
C TYR A 140 -14.52 -7.14 -9.66
N TRP A 141 -15.77 -7.08 -10.14
CA TRP A 141 -16.12 -6.75 -11.52
C TRP A 141 -16.94 -5.46 -11.55
N ASP A 142 -16.76 -4.65 -12.60
CA ASP A 142 -17.50 -3.41 -12.84
C ASP A 142 -17.61 -2.52 -11.59
N VAL A 143 -16.47 -2.31 -10.94
CA VAL A 143 -16.37 -1.60 -9.66
C VAL A 143 -15.73 -0.22 -9.85
N LYS A 144 -16.14 0.75 -9.03
CA LYS A 144 -15.47 2.06 -8.93
C LYS A 144 -14.75 2.19 -7.61
N GLY A 145 -13.59 2.82 -7.64
CA GLY A 145 -12.81 3.03 -6.44
C GLY A 145 -11.46 3.67 -6.71
N THR A 146 -10.58 3.48 -5.73
CA THR A 146 -9.23 4.02 -5.70
C THR A 146 -8.23 2.89 -5.50
N ILE A 147 -7.24 2.79 -6.39
CA ILE A 147 -5.98 2.08 -6.11
C ILE A 147 -4.97 3.11 -5.64
N PHE A 148 -4.26 2.83 -4.56
CA PHE A 148 -3.09 3.59 -4.14
C PHE A 148 -1.91 2.65 -3.86
N GLY A 149 -0.71 3.09 -4.23
CA GLY A 149 0.49 2.34 -3.90
C GLY A 149 1.76 2.97 -4.46
N PHE A 150 2.80 2.13 -4.52
CA PHE A 150 4.11 2.50 -4.99
C PHE A 150 4.62 1.55 -6.07
N CYS A 151 5.28 2.10 -7.08
CA CYS A 151 6.12 1.32 -7.99
C CYS A 151 7.53 1.30 -7.44
N VAL A 152 7.97 0.14 -6.94
CA VAL A 152 9.26 -0.03 -6.29
C VAL A 152 10.28 -0.63 -7.26
N PRO A 153 11.47 -0.02 -7.42
CA PRO A 153 12.56 -0.57 -8.23
C PRO A 153 13.02 -1.95 -7.76
N VAL A 154 13.44 -2.81 -8.69
CA VAL A 154 13.91 -4.18 -8.40
C VAL A 154 15.06 -4.21 -7.38
N TRP A 155 15.97 -3.23 -7.42
CA TRP A 155 17.10 -3.19 -6.47
C TRP A 155 16.65 -3.01 -5.00
N GLN A 156 15.44 -2.50 -4.77
CA GLN A 156 14.87 -2.22 -3.45
C GLN A 156 13.96 -3.37 -2.95
N LYS A 157 13.95 -4.52 -3.64
CA LYS A 157 13.07 -5.67 -3.35
C LYS A 157 13.05 -6.08 -1.88
N GLU A 158 14.21 -6.27 -1.28
CA GLU A 158 14.31 -6.72 0.11
C GLU A 158 13.89 -5.63 1.11
N VAL A 159 14.01 -4.36 0.74
CA VAL A 159 13.64 -3.24 1.61
C VAL A 159 12.14 -3.01 1.59
N SER A 160 11.51 -2.97 0.42
CA SER A 160 10.14 -2.45 0.26
C SER A 160 9.21 -3.33 -0.57
N GLY A 161 9.69 -4.47 -1.09
CA GLY A 161 9.04 -5.21 -2.17
C GLY A 161 9.46 -4.69 -3.55
N GLU A 162 8.83 -5.19 -4.62
CA GLU A 162 9.16 -4.81 -5.99
C GLU A 162 7.91 -4.64 -6.87
N GLY A 163 8.01 -3.85 -7.94
CA GLY A 163 6.89 -3.63 -8.87
C GLY A 163 5.78 -2.79 -8.24
N LEU A 164 4.53 -3.00 -8.66
CA LEU A 164 3.38 -2.26 -8.15
C LEU A 164 2.90 -2.88 -6.83
N GLN A 165 3.35 -2.30 -5.72
CA GLN A 165 2.84 -2.63 -4.38
C GLN A 165 1.68 -1.69 -4.08
N SER A 166 0.44 -2.22 -4.07
CA SER A 166 -0.75 -1.37 -3.96
C SER A 166 -1.95 -2.09 -3.37
N CYS A 167 -2.90 -1.30 -2.85
CA CYS A 167 -4.20 -1.76 -2.40
C CYS A 167 -5.32 -1.02 -3.13
N PHE A 168 -6.50 -1.63 -3.16
CA PHE A 168 -7.74 -1.08 -3.71
C PHE A 168 -8.75 -0.82 -2.61
N LEU A 169 -9.53 0.26 -2.75
CA LEU A 169 -10.68 0.58 -1.92
C LEU A 169 -11.83 1.07 -2.80
N SER A 170 -13.00 0.44 -2.69
CA SER A 170 -14.20 0.85 -3.41
C SER A 170 -14.69 2.24 -2.99
N ASP A 171 -15.43 2.91 -3.86
CA ASP A 171 -15.97 4.25 -3.58
C ASP A 171 -16.93 4.26 -2.38
N ASP A 172 -17.71 3.18 -2.21
CA ASP A 172 -18.61 2.98 -1.07
C ASP A 172 -17.88 2.60 0.24
N LYS A 173 -16.55 2.41 0.18
CA LYS A 173 -15.68 2.06 1.31
C LYS A 173 -16.01 0.72 1.97
N LYS A 174 -16.68 -0.19 1.26
CA LYS A 174 -17.09 -1.50 1.80
C LYS A 174 -16.24 -2.66 1.33
N ARG A 175 -15.47 -2.49 0.27
CA ARG A 175 -14.70 -3.58 -0.37
C ARG A 175 -13.31 -3.11 -0.74
N GLY A 176 -12.35 -4.01 -0.69
CA GLY A 176 -10.99 -3.71 -1.10
C GLY A 176 -10.06 -4.91 -1.00
N GLY A 177 -8.77 -4.63 -0.92
CA GLY A 177 -7.75 -5.66 -0.80
C GLY A 177 -6.43 -5.28 -1.45
N ARG A 178 -5.41 -6.10 -1.24
CA ARG A 178 -4.09 -5.97 -1.87
C ARG A 178 -4.19 -6.34 -3.34
N VAL A 179 -3.85 -5.42 -4.24
CA VAL A 179 -4.03 -5.59 -5.69
C VAL A 179 -3.00 -6.56 -6.24
N LEU A 180 -3.47 -7.54 -7.01
CA LEU A 180 -2.65 -8.47 -7.78
C LEU A 180 -2.68 -8.15 -9.28
N ASP A 181 -3.85 -7.77 -9.79
CA ASP A 181 -4.06 -7.39 -11.19
C ASP A 181 -5.32 -6.54 -11.35
N PHE A 182 -5.43 -5.78 -12.44
CA PHE A 182 -6.63 -5.00 -12.76
C PHE A 182 -6.69 -4.66 -14.25
N GLU A 183 -7.90 -4.33 -14.71
CA GLU A 183 -8.15 -3.64 -15.97
C GLU A 183 -8.99 -2.39 -15.73
N MET A 184 -8.46 -1.24 -16.13
CA MET A 184 -9.16 0.04 -16.01
C MET A 184 -10.38 0.09 -16.92
N GLY A 185 -11.49 0.57 -16.36
CA GLY A 185 -12.70 0.94 -17.08
C GLY A 185 -12.59 2.33 -17.71
N ASP A 186 -13.69 2.76 -18.32
CA ASP A 186 -13.74 4.05 -19.01
C ASP A 186 -13.62 5.22 -18.01
N GLY A 187 -12.89 6.26 -18.43
CA GLY A 187 -12.71 7.48 -17.64
C GLY A 187 -11.80 7.36 -16.41
N ALA A 188 -11.11 6.23 -16.20
CA ALA A 188 -10.11 6.10 -15.13
C ALA A 188 -8.97 7.11 -15.30
N VAL A 189 -8.43 7.59 -14.17
CA VAL A 189 -7.34 8.58 -14.12
C VAL A 189 -6.18 8.00 -13.34
N LEU A 190 -4.97 8.12 -13.88
CA LEU A 190 -3.73 7.75 -13.23
C LEU A 190 -2.94 9.01 -12.85
N ASP A 191 -2.76 9.20 -11.55
CA ASP A 191 -1.97 10.25 -10.92
C ASP A 191 -0.69 9.63 -10.35
N TYR A 192 0.50 10.23 -10.56
CA TYR A 192 1.75 9.70 -10.00
C TYR A 192 2.83 10.77 -9.79
N GLY A 193 3.84 10.45 -8.98
CA GLY A 193 4.98 11.31 -8.68
C GLY A 193 6.23 10.52 -8.28
N LYS A 194 7.42 11.09 -8.53
CA LYS A 194 8.69 10.52 -8.06
C LYS A 194 8.86 10.76 -6.56
N CYS A 195 9.24 9.73 -5.83
CA CYS A 195 9.57 9.83 -4.42
C CYS A 195 11.05 10.15 -4.27
N GLY A 196 11.36 11.42 -3.99
CA GLY A 196 12.73 11.93 -3.95
C GLY A 196 13.48 11.63 -2.66
N ARG A 197 12.76 11.30 -1.58
CA ARG A 197 13.34 10.91 -0.29
C ARG A 197 12.65 9.70 0.29
N PHE A 198 13.40 8.97 1.10
CA PHE A 198 12.99 7.75 1.74
C PHE A 198 13.47 7.78 3.19
N HIS A 199 12.54 7.75 4.13
CA HIS A 199 12.79 7.65 5.57
C HIS A 199 12.35 6.27 6.03
N LEU A 200 13.31 5.50 6.54
CA LEU A 200 13.10 4.14 7.02
C LEU A 200 13.19 4.12 8.55
N GLY A 201 12.09 3.78 9.20
CA GLY A 201 12.07 3.38 10.60
C GLY A 201 12.38 1.89 10.72
N PHE A 202 13.27 1.55 11.64
CA PHE A 202 13.65 0.16 11.92
C PHE A 202 12.94 -0.34 13.18
N PRO A 203 12.50 -1.61 13.21
CA PRO A 203 12.19 -2.31 14.43
C PRO A 203 13.39 -2.30 15.38
N GLN A 204 13.12 -2.37 16.68
CA GLN A 204 14.14 -2.45 17.71
C GLN A 204 13.87 -3.67 18.58
N GLY A 205 14.93 -4.32 19.06
CA GLY A 205 14.84 -5.47 19.95
C GLY A 205 15.55 -6.71 19.41
N ASP A 206 15.78 -7.67 20.30
CA ASP A 206 16.62 -8.84 20.03
C ASP A 206 16.11 -9.71 18.89
N GLU A 207 14.79 -9.83 18.72
CA GLU A 207 14.18 -10.60 17.63
C GLU A 207 14.62 -10.08 16.26
N TYR A 208 14.58 -8.75 16.05
CA TYR A 208 15.02 -8.11 14.81
C TYR A 208 16.53 -8.28 14.59
N GLU A 209 17.35 -8.10 15.65
CA GLU A 209 18.81 -8.22 15.57
C GLU A 209 19.29 -9.65 15.27
N GLN A 210 18.45 -10.67 15.49
CA GLN A 210 18.76 -12.07 15.20
C GLN A 210 18.35 -12.51 13.79
N LEU A 211 17.62 -11.68 13.03
CA LEU A 211 17.17 -12.02 11.69
C LEU A 211 18.35 -12.14 10.71
N ARG A 212 18.20 -13.05 9.74
CA ARG A 212 19.07 -13.15 8.56
C ARG A 212 18.29 -12.61 7.37
N LEU A 213 18.64 -11.39 6.95
CA LEU A 213 17.97 -10.62 5.91
C LEU A 213 18.73 -10.66 4.57
#